data_AF-A0A3B9GQ82-F1
#
_entry.id   AF-A0A3B9GQ82-F1
#
_cell.length_a   1.000
_cell.length_b   1.000
_cell.length_c   1.000
_cell.angle_alpha   90.00
_cell.angle_beta   90.00
_cell.angle_gamma   90.00
#
_symmetry.space_group_name_H-M   'P 1'
#
loop_
_entity.id
_entity.type
_entity.pdbx_description
1 polymer ?
#
loop_
_entity_poly.entity_id
_entity_poly.type
_entity_poly.pdbx_seq_one_letter_code
_entity_poly.pdbx_strand_id
1 'polypeptide(L)'
;MNLFYRYETSFFVYIPVLLLLLLAVVSTGIRIWTKRKFPAIVLDKTESVKPQWLSTLTVVALFAGLYCYAWMFNENTIITTRLQRQLQNYQWEDMTETARKATRPTRPICAYYATALGYLNQLDEHLFDVYFQYPASHLVNRNEYDDIGTFYYAADLYLYMGLANPSWHRNIDHLTMEGLSAYNLKNLCRTAIVNNELIAAEKIMYIIEQMPFEGDFVEKYKPMIYDRNLMKNDPVLSRTEQLLPRLNAFEQEFFVPLFLGYYVDGGDGLPKGTEPISMAASLYTKQLDKFAYYFYKNRPVGNIPSIYEEALLLFERKNSGKVTRERYSPYVYDGVRQLGLDARELPKDEKVRGRELRDKYLGMYSMYYLYQNIPDENYPEPKPEEKDAYNKVN
;
A
#
# COMPACT_ATOMS: atom_id res chain seq x y z
N MET A 1 12.13 3.81 -17.06
CA MET A 1 12.13 4.81 -15.96
C MET A 1 10.67 5.10 -15.58
N ASN A 2 10.21 4.60 -14.43
CA ASN A 2 8.80 4.65 -14.00
C ASN A 2 8.45 6.06 -13.50
N LEU A 3 8.14 6.96 -14.43
CA LEU A 3 7.87 8.38 -14.15
C LEU A 3 6.75 8.60 -13.11
N PHE A 4 5.78 7.69 -13.05
CA PHE A 4 4.58 7.80 -12.22
C PHE A 4 4.79 7.39 -10.76
N TYR A 5 5.78 6.55 -10.46
CA TYR A 5 6.06 6.10 -9.09
C TYR A 5 7.01 7.04 -8.33
N ARG A 6 7.67 7.95 -9.05
CA ARG A 6 8.79 8.75 -8.54
C ARG A 6 8.46 10.19 -8.23
N TYR A 7 7.33 10.67 -8.71
CA TYR A 7 6.89 12.02 -8.42
C TYR A 7 5.54 11.92 -7.75
N GLU A 8 5.50 12.25 -6.45
CA GLU A 8 4.31 12.84 -5.86
C GLU A 8 3.71 13.72 -6.96
N THR A 9 2.50 13.40 -7.42
CA THR A 9 1.79 14.19 -8.42
C THR A 9 1.35 15.48 -7.73
N SER A 10 2.33 16.24 -7.28
CA SER A 10 2.20 17.48 -6.59
C SER A 10 1.64 18.45 -7.61
N PHE A 11 0.70 19.21 -7.11
CA PHE A 11 0.11 20.42 -7.65
C PHE A 11 0.96 21.19 -8.70
N PHE A 12 2.29 21.10 -8.62
CA PHE A 12 3.26 21.64 -9.56
C PHE A 12 3.14 21.19 -11.03
N VAL A 13 2.62 19.99 -11.36
CA VAL A 13 2.33 19.63 -12.78
C VAL A 13 0.98 20.20 -13.24
N TYR A 14 0.03 20.33 -12.32
CA TYR A 14 -1.26 20.96 -12.59
C TYR A 14 -1.11 22.47 -12.83
N ILE A 15 -0.21 23.15 -12.15
CA ILE A 15 0.04 24.60 -12.31
C ILE A 15 0.40 24.99 -13.75
N PRO A 16 1.40 24.40 -14.43
CA PRO A 16 1.74 24.75 -15.81
C PRO A 16 0.62 24.35 -16.78
N VAL A 17 -0.11 23.25 -16.52
CA VAL A 17 -1.28 22.88 -17.34
C VAL A 17 -2.43 23.87 -17.17
N LEU A 18 -2.72 24.29 -15.94
CA LEU A 18 -3.72 25.32 -15.64
C LEU A 18 -3.30 26.66 -16.22
N LEU A 19 -2.03 27.06 -16.10
CA LEU A 19 -1.51 28.29 -16.71
C LEU A 19 -1.62 28.24 -18.23
N LEU A 20 -1.31 27.12 -18.87
CA LEU A 20 -1.48 26.95 -20.32
C LEU A 20 -2.95 27.01 -20.73
N LEU A 21 -3.86 26.38 -19.98
CA LEU A 21 -5.30 26.46 -20.22
C LEU A 21 -5.84 27.88 -20.02
N LEU A 22 -5.41 28.57 -18.97
CA LEU A 22 -5.83 29.93 -18.65
C LEU A 22 -5.30 30.91 -19.70
N LEU A 23 -4.06 30.73 -20.15
CA LEU A 23 -3.49 31.47 -21.30
C LEU A 23 -4.24 31.16 -22.60
N ALA A 24 -4.68 29.92 -22.83
CA ALA A 24 -5.50 29.55 -24.00
C ALA A 24 -6.90 30.19 -23.94
N VAL A 25 -7.54 30.21 -22.78
CA VAL A 25 -8.85 30.86 -22.58
C VAL A 25 -8.73 32.38 -22.72
N VAL A 26 -7.72 33.00 -22.10
CA VAL A 26 -7.48 34.45 -22.19
C VAL A 26 -7.15 34.87 -23.62
N SER A 27 -6.28 34.13 -24.31
CA SER A 27 -5.97 34.42 -25.71
C SER A 27 -7.19 34.25 -26.63
N THR A 28 -8.04 33.26 -26.38
CA THR A 28 -9.30 33.07 -27.12
C THR A 28 -10.30 34.17 -26.81
N GLY A 29 -10.45 34.55 -25.54
CA GLY A 29 -11.34 35.61 -25.09
C GLY A 29 -10.94 36.98 -25.67
N ILE A 30 -9.65 37.33 -25.60
CA ILE A 30 -9.15 38.57 -26.21
C ILE A 30 -9.35 38.55 -27.73
N ARG A 31 -9.17 37.40 -28.40
CA ARG A 31 -9.40 37.26 -29.85
C ARG A 31 -10.87 37.47 -30.23
N ILE A 32 -11.81 36.95 -29.44
CA ILE A 32 -13.26 37.14 -29.66
C ILE A 32 -13.64 38.61 -29.43
N TRP A 33 -13.10 39.24 -28.38
CA TRP A 33 -13.50 40.58 -27.96
C TRP A 33 -12.87 41.69 -28.80
N THR A 34 -11.58 41.58 -29.13
CA THR A 34 -10.87 42.62 -29.90
C THR A 34 -10.97 42.42 -31.41
N LYS A 35 -11.41 41.24 -31.89
CA LYS A 35 -11.40 40.81 -33.31
C LYS A 35 -10.03 40.98 -34.01
N ARG A 36 -8.97 41.28 -33.26
CA ARG A 36 -7.62 41.48 -33.80
C ARG A 36 -6.92 40.13 -33.89
N LYS A 37 -6.21 39.92 -35.00
CA LYS A 37 -5.32 38.76 -35.15
C LYS A 37 -4.10 39.01 -34.26
N PHE A 38 -3.84 38.11 -33.30
CA PHE A 38 -2.60 38.15 -32.54
C PHE A 38 -1.41 37.92 -33.48
N PRO A 39 -0.36 38.74 -33.42
CA PRO A 39 0.89 38.40 -34.09
C PRO A 39 1.47 37.19 -33.36
N ALA A 40 1.63 36.07 -34.07
CA ALA A 40 2.34 34.92 -33.53
C ALA A 40 3.78 35.36 -33.24
N ILE A 41 4.21 35.23 -31.99
CA ILE A 41 5.53 35.71 -31.53
C ILE A 41 6.68 34.88 -32.13
N VAL A 42 6.40 33.77 -32.83
CA VAL A 42 7.42 32.81 -33.28
C VAL A 42 7.43 32.51 -34.78
N LEU A 43 6.43 32.88 -35.60
CA LEU A 43 6.42 32.45 -37.01
C LEU A 43 5.95 33.50 -38.02
N ASP A 44 6.59 33.38 -39.19
CA ASP A 44 6.62 34.26 -40.36
C ASP A 44 5.23 34.66 -40.91
N LYS A 45 5.17 35.79 -41.62
CA LYS A 45 3.94 36.46 -42.09
C LYS A 45 3.09 35.67 -43.11
N THR A 46 3.49 34.45 -43.46
CA THR A 46 2.92 33.63 -44.54
C THR A 46 1.98 32.53 -44.05
N GLU A 47 1.85 32.27 -42.75
CA GLU A 47 1.02 31.16 -42.26
C GLU A 47 -0.48 31.51 -42.09
N SER A 48 -1.32 30.67 -42.71
CA SER A 48 -2.79 30.76 -42.65
C SER A 48 -3.34 30.43 -41.25
N VAL A 49 -4.52 30.97 -40.90
CA VAL A 49 -5.20 30.69 -39.62
C VAL A 49 -5.69 29.24 -39.50
N LYS A 50 -5.88 28.54 -40.64
CA LYS A 50 -6.34 27.15 -40.68
C LYS A 50 -5.35 26.13 -40.06
N PRO A 51 -4.03 26.18 -40.33
CA PRO A 51 -3.06 25.27 -39.69
C PRO A 51 -2.93 25.45 -38.16
N GLN A 52 -3.25 26.62 -37.60
CA GLN A 52 -3.07 26.90 -36.17
C GLN A 52 -4.15 26.27 -35.26
N TRP A 53 -5.41 26.25 -35.67
CA TRP A 53 -6.44 25.56 -34.89
C TRP A 53 -6.28 24.04 -35.02
N LEU A 54 -5.82 23.55 -36.17
CA LEU A 54 -5.45 22.14 -36.34
C LEU A 54 -4.29 21.76 -35.43
N SER A 55 -3.23 22.56 -35.34
CA SER A 55 -2.09 22.24 -34.47
C SER A 55 -2.49 22.24 -32.99
N THR A 56 -3.32 23.19 -32.57
CA THR A 56 -3.84 23.23 -31.19
C THR A 56 -4.75 22.03 -30.90
N LEU A 57 -5.65 21.68 -31.83
CA LEU A 57 -6.51 20.51 -31.72
C LEU A 57 -5.68 19.21 -31.65
N THR A 58 -4.63 19.10 -32.46
CA THR A 58 -3.71 17.95 -32.44
C THR A 58 -2.99 17.83 -31.11
N VAL A 59 -2.49 18.94 -30.54
CA VAL A 59 -1.88 18.92 -29.20
C VAL A 59 -2.88 18.48 -28.14
N VAL A 60 -4.10 19.03 -28.14
CA VAL A 60 -5.16 18.63 -27.20
C VAL A 60 -5.52 17.15 -27.37
N ALA A 61 -5.65 16.66 -28.61
CA ALA A 61 -5.96 15.27 -28.90
C ALA A 61 -4.83 14.31 -28.47
N LEU A 62 -3.56 14.68 -28.69
CA LEU A 62 -2.41 13.92 -28.22
C LEU A 62 -2.35 13.87 -26.69
N PHE A 63 -2.61 14.98 -26.00
CA PHE A 63 -2.68 15.01 -24.55
C PHE A 63 -3.86 14.20 -24.00
N ALA A 64 -5.04 14.31 -24.60
CA ALA A 64 -6.20 13.50 -24.23
C ALA A 64 -5.92 12.01 -24.46
N GLY A 65 -5.29 11.65 -25.58
CA GLY A 65 -4.87 10.28 -25.89
C GLY A 65 -3.86 9.74 -24.88
N LEU A 66 -2.85 10.54 -24.51
CA LEU A 66 -1.88 10.18 -23.46
C LEU A 66 -2.54 10.05 -22.08
N TYR A 67 -3.50 10.91 -21.75
CA TYR A 67 -4.25 10.83 -20.50
C TYR A 67 -5.12 9.57 -20.45
N CYS A 68 -5.87 9.27 -21.51
CA CYS A 68 -6.66 8.04 -21.63
C CYS A 68 -5.76 6.80 -21.57
N TYR A 69 -4.62 6.82 -22.26
CA TYR A 69 -3.64 5.74 -22.20
C TYR A 69 -3.10 5.54 -20.78
N ALA A 70 -2.67 6.61 -20.11
CA ALA A 70 -2.19 6.53 -18.73
C ALA A 70 -3.27 6.03 -17.77
N TRP A 71 -4.52 6.43 -17.95
CA TRP A 71 -5.63 5.99 -17.11
C TRP A 71 -5.99 4.51 -17.32
N MET A 72 -6.00 4.03 -18.57
CA MET A 72 -6.33 2.64 -18.89
C MET A 72 -5.22 1.65 -18.52
N PHE A 73 -3.94 2.04 -18.66
CA PHE A 73 -2.81 1.11 -18.46
C PHE A 73 -2.12 1.26 -17.11
N ASN A 74 -2.31 2.36 -16.37
CA ASN A 74 -1.65 2.61 -15.08
C ASN A 74 -2.63 2.80 -13.91
N GLU A 75 -3.83 2.20 -13.96
CA GLU A 75 -4.83 2.25 -12.86
C GLU A 75 -4.17 1.98 -11.49
N ASN A 76 -3.42 0.88 -11.39
CA ASN A 76 -2.78 0.48 -10.14
C ASN A 76 -1.70 1.46 -9.66
N THR A 77 -0.96 2.09 -10.58
CA THR A 77 -0.01 3.14 -10.22
C THR A 77 -0.72 4.39 -9.70
N ILE A 78 -1.78 4.83 -10.37
CA ILE A 78 -2.57 5.99 -9.96
C ILE A 78 -3.18 5.77 -8.57
N ILE A 79 -3.76 4.59 -8.34
CA ILE A 79 -4.33 4.21 -7.03
C ILE A 79 -3.23 4.19 -5.98
N THR A 80 -2.07 3.59 -6.27
CA THR A 80 -0.97 3.53 -5.30
C THR A 80 -0.45 4.91 -4.92
N THR A 81 -0.23 5.82 -5.88
CA THR A 81 0.19 7.20 -5.59
C THR A 81 -0.87 7.95 -4.79
N ARG A 82 -2.16 7.69 -5.02
CA ARG A 82 -3.25 8.25 -4.21
C ARG A 82 -3.22 7.73 -2.78
N LEU A 83 -3.04 6.42 -2.59
CA LEU A 83 -2.94 5.79 -1.28
C LEU A 83 -1.74 6.33 -0.49
N GLN A 84 -0.59 6.53 -1.14
CA GLN A 84 0.59 7.13 -0.54
C GLN A 84 0.34 8.56 -0.04
N ARG A 85 -0.39 9.37 -0.83
CA ARG A 85 -0.80 10.72 -0.40
C ARG A 85 -1.79 10.68 0.76
N GLN A 86 -2.79 9.79 0.69
CA GLN A 86 -3.76 9.63 1.77
C GLN A 86 -3.09 9.17 3.07
N LEU A 87 -2.09 8.30 2.98
CA LEU A 87 -1.26 7.89 4.10
C LEU A 87 -0.53 9.07 4.74
N GLN A 88 0.10 9.95 3.94
CA GLN A 88 0.76 11.15 4.46
C GLN A 88 -0.19 12.09 5.21
N ASN A 89 -1.46 12.10 4.81
CA ASN A 89 -2.52 12.92 5.40
C ASN A 89 -3.34 12.18 6.47
N TYR A 90 -2.98 10.94 6.82
CA TYR A 90 -3.67 10.10 7.82
C TYR A 90 -5.15 9.85 7.50
N GLN A 91 -5.49 9.75 6.21
CA GLN A 91 -6.87 9.54 5.73
C GLN A 91 -7.17 8.03 5.64
N TRP A 92 -7.21 7.34 6.78
CA TRP A 92 -7.29 5.87 6.84
C TRP A 92 -8.56 5.31 6.19
N GLU A 93 -9.72 5.90 6.46
CA GLU A 93 -11.00 5.47 5.89
C GLU A 93 -10.98 5.62 4.35
N ASP A 94 -10.54 6.78 3.86
CA ASP A 94 -10.44 7.06 2.43
C ASP A 94 -9.45 6.10 1.73
N MET A 95 -8.39 5.67 2.41
CA MET A 95 -7.46 4.66 1.90
C MET A 95 -8.18 3.32 1.67
N THR A 96 -9.01 2.87 2.62
CA THR A 96 -9.76 1.62 2.46
C THR A 96 -10.73 1.68 1.28
N GLU A 97 -11.44 2.79 1.12
CA GLU A 97 -12.34 2.99 -0.02
C GLU A 97 -11.58 3.06 -1.35
N THR A 98 -10.44 3.75 -1.35
CA THR A 98 -9.60 3.92 -2.55
C THR A 98 -9.01 2.60 -3.00
N ALA A 99 -8.52 1.77 -2.08
CA ALA A 99 -7.98 0.46 -2.42
C ALA A 99 -9.06 -0.51 -2.96
N ARG A 100 -10.28 -0.47 -2.42
CA ARG A 100 -11.42 -1.28 -2.88
C ARG A 100 -11.87 -0.94 -4.31
N LYS A 101 -11.55 0.24 -4.83
CA LYS A 101 -11.84 0.62 -6.23
C LYS A 101 -10.96 -0.12 -7.25
N ALA A 102 -9.85 -0.71 -6.82
CA ALA A 102 -8.93 -1.39 -7.72
C ALA A 102 -9.54 -2.70 -8.25
N THR A 103 -9.66 -2.81 -9.57
CA THR A 103 -10.23 -4.02 -10.18
C THR A 103 -9.32 -5.24 -9.98
N ARG A 104 -8.00 -5.07 -10.07
CA ARG A 104 -7.00 -6.11 -9.80
C ARG A 104 -5.85 -5.47 -9.01
N PRO A 105 -5.94 -5.41 -7.68
CA PRO A 105 -4.98 -4.67 -6.88
C PRO A 105 -3.59 -5.32 -6.94
N THR A 106 -2.55 -4.48 -7.00
CA THR A 106 -1.16 -4.90 -6.86
C THR A 106 -0.79 -5.07 -5.38
N ARG A 107 0.37 -5.69 -5.11
CA ARG A 107 0.92 -5.80 -3.74
C ARG A 107 0.92 -4.49 -2.96
N PRO A 108 1.43 -3.36 -3.50
CA PRO A 108 1.37 -2.07 -2.83
C PRO A 108 -0.04 -1.67 -2.38
N ILE A 109 -1.04 -1.82 -3.24
CA ILE A 109 -2.43 -1.45 -2.94
C ILE A 109 -2.96 -2.27 -1.76
N CYS A 110 -2.79 -3.59 -1.81
CA CYS A 110 -3.18 -4.47 -0.72
C CYS A 110 -2.43 -4.17 0.58
N ALA A 111 -1.19 -3.72 0.47
CA ALA A 111 -0.34 -3.43 1.61
C ALA A 111 -0.72 -2.10 2.31
N TYR A 112 -1.01 -1.04 1.54
CA TYR A 112 -1.61 0.19 2.07
C TYR A 112 -3.02 -0.06 2.63
N TYR A 113 -3.82 -0.90 1.98
CA TYR A 113 -5.15 -1.31 2.47
C TYR A 113 -5.07 -1.98 3.84
N ALA A 114 -4.21 -2.99 3.98
CA ALA A 114 -3.96 -3.67 5.25
C ALA A 114 -3.48 -2.70 6.34
N THR A 115 -2.62 -1.76 5.99
CA THR A 115 -2.13 -0.75 6.94
C THR A 115 -3.26 0.15 7.43
N ALA A 116 -4.12 0.63 6.53
CA ALA A 116 -5.29 1.42 6.88
C ALA A 116 -6.26 0.65 7.80
N LEU A 117 -6.56 -0.61 7.47
CA LEU A 117 -7.38 -1.48 8.33
C LEU A 117 -6.75 -1.69 9.71
N GLY A 118 -5.42 -1.77 9.78
CA GLY A 118 -4.69 -1.80 11.04
C GLY A 118 -5.02 -0.59 11.89
N TYR A 119 -4.88 0.62 11.33
CA TYR A 119 -5.20 1.86 12.02
C TYR A 119 -6.67 1.99 12.45
N LEU A 120 -7.59 1.43 11.66
CA LEU A 120 -9.03 1.39 11.95
C LEU A 120 -9.44 0.25 12.89
N ASN A 121 -8.53 -0.66 13.24
CA ASN A 121 -8.81 -1.89 13.99
C ASN A 121 -9.88 -2.76 13.31
N GLN A 122 -9.76 -2.93 11.99
CA GLN A 122 -10.72 -3.64 11.13
C GLN A 122 -10.09 -4.83 10.36
N LEU A 123 -8.89 -5.26 10.77
CA LEU A 123 -8.16 -6.36 10.13
C LEU A 123 -8.88 -7.71 10.23
N ASP A 124 -9.62 -7.93 11.31
CA ASP A 124 -10.35 -9.15 11.62
C ASP A 124 -11.67 -9.31 10.86
N GLU A 125 -12.17 -8.22 10.27
CA GLU A 125 -13.42 -8.20 9.51
C GLU A 125 -13.21 -7.99 8.01
N HIS A 126 -12.28 -7.12 7.61
CA HIS A 126 -12.24 -6.57 6.26
C HIS A 126 -10.96 -6.92 5.47
N LEU A 127 -10.02 -7.65 6.06
CA LEU A 127 -8.73 -7.93 5.42
C LEU A 127 -8.87 -8.57 4.04
N PHE A 128 -9.84 -9.47 3.86
CA PHE A 128 -10.03 -10.24 2.62
C PHE A 128 -11.07 -9.66 1.66
N ASP A 129 -11.51 -8.42 1.87
CA ASP A 129 -12.43 -7.70 0.95
C ASP A 129 -11.75 -7.25 -0.35
N VAL A 130 -10.43 -7.35 -0.44
CA VAL A 130 -9.65 -7.09 -1.66
C VAL A 130 -9.05 -8.39 -2.19
N TYR A 131 -8.83 -8.46 -3.50
CA TYR A 131 -8.38 -9.68 -4.16
C TYR A 131 -6.85 -9.82 -4.12
N PHE A 132 -6.33 -10.83 -3.42
CA PHE A 132 -4.90 -11.04 -3.21
C PHE A 132 -4.26 -11.96 -4.27
N GLN A 133 -4.59 -11.77 -5.55
CA GLN A 133 -3.83 -12.37 -6.65
C GLN A 133 -3.35 -11.26 -7.58
N TYR A 134 -2.05 -11.00 -7.51
CA TYR A 134 -1.45 -9.78 -8.03
C TYR A 134 -1.25 -9.85 -9.55
N PRO A 135 -1.68 -8.83 -10.32
CA PRO A 135 -1.27 -8.72 -11.72
C PRO A 135 0.22 -8.35 -11.80
N ALA A 136 0.81 -8.49 -13.00
CA ALA A 136 2.11 -7.93 -13.30
C ALA A 136 2.12 -6.42 -12.96
N SER A 137 3.13 -5.99 -12.21
CA SER A 137 3.30 -4.59 -11.81
C SER A 137 3.71 -3.69 -12.97
N HIS A 138 4.29 -4.27 -14.03
CA HIS A 138 4.94 -3.56 -15.15
C HIS A 138 5.95 -2.49 -14.69
N LEU A 139 6.47 -2.63 -13.47
CA LEU A 139 7.52 -1.79 -12.95
C LEU A 139 8.85 -2.43 -13.28
N VAL A 140 9.76 -1.61 -13.79
CA VAL A 140 11.13 -2.03 -14.05
C VAL A 140 12.06 -1.36 -13.04
N ASN A 141 12.97 -2.12 -12.42
CA ASN A 141 13.98 -1.59 -11.52
C ASN A 141 15.14 -0.92 -12.29
N ARG A 142 16.15 -0.43 -11.57
CA ARG A 142 17.31 0.25 -12.17
C ARG A 142 18.16 -0.64 -13.07
N ASN A 143 18.12 -1.95 -12.85
CA ASN A 143 18.88 -2.94 -13.59
C ASN A 143 18.04 -3.55 -14.74
N GLU A 144 16.94 -2.89 -15.09
CA GLU A 144 16.03 -3.32 -16.18
C GLU A 144 15.29 -4.64 -15.94
N TYR A 145 15.26 -5.13 -14.70
CA TYR A 145 14.44 -6.29 -14.34
C TYR A 145 13.06 -5.89 -13.84
N ASP A 146 12.08 -6.77 -14.05
CA ASP A 146 10.74 -6.64 -13.48
C ASP A 146 10.81 -6.54 -11.95
N ASP A 147 10.03 -5.62 -11.40
CA ASP A 147 10.00 -5.26 -9.99
C ASP A 147 8.57 -5.31 -9.49
N ILE A 148 8.34 -6.01 -8.39
CA ILE A 148 7.02 -6.10 -7.75
C ILE A 148 6.62 -4.83 -6.99
N GLY A 149 7.51 -3.83 -6.96
CA GLY A 149 7.29 -2.51 -6.40
C GLY A 149 7.55 -2.40 -4.91
N THR A 150 8.08 -3.45 -4.27
CA THR A 150 8.38 -3.47 -2.81
C THR A 150 9.22 -2.28 -2.38
N PHE A 151 10.21 -1.91 -3.20
CA PHE A 151 11.06 -0.77 -2.94
C PHE A 151 10.22 0.49 -2.66
N TYR A 152 9.15 0.74 -3.40
CA TYR A 152 8.41 2.00 -3.32
C TYR A 152 7.43 2.15 -2.15
N TYR A 153 7.06 1.07 -1.47
CA TYR A 153 6.08 1.14 -0.38
C TYR A 153 6.61 0.58 0.95
N ALA A 154 7.63 -0.29 0.93
CA ALA A 154 8.08 -0.97 2.15
C ALA A 154 8.51 0.01 3.25
N ALA A 155 9.23 1.06 2.88
CA ALA A 155 9.70 2.10 3.80
C ALA A 155 8.54 2.71 4.62
N ASP A 156 7.42 2.99 3.95
CA ASP A 156 6.22 3.53 4.59
C ASP A 156 5.63 2.51 5.55
N LEU A 157 5.29 1.34 5.01
CA LEU A 157 4.49 0.37 5.75
C LEU A 157 5.24 -0.15 6.97
N TYR A 158 6.57 -0.26 6.87
CA TYR A 158 7.41 -0.59 8.01
C TYR A 158 7.24 0.43 9.15
N LEU A 159 7.30 1.74 8.85
CA LEU A 159 7.10 2.77 9.87
C LEU A 159 5.72 2.62 10.53
N TYR A 160 4.67 2.52 9.73
CA TYR A 160 3.30 2.47 10.24
C TYR A 160 2.96 1.15 10.93
N MET A 161 3.75 0.09 10.74
CA MET A 161 3.65 -1.20 11.43
C MET A 161 4.60 -1.35 12.63
N GLY A 162 5.27 -0.27 13.06
CA GLY A 162 6.18 -0.32 14.21
C GLY A 162 7.58 -0.86 13.90
N LEU A 163 7.90 -1.11 12.63
CA LEU A 163 9.24 -1.49 12.17
C LEU A 163 10.06 -0.23 11.82
N ALA A 164 10.27 0.62 12.83
CA ALA A 164 10.96 1.90 12.69
C ALA A 164 12.37 1.76 12.10
N ASN A 165 13.18 0.81 12.59
CA ASN A 165 14.55 0.61 12.09
C ASN A 165 14.61 0.08 10.64
N PRO A 166 13.83 -0.94 10.24
CA PRO A 166 13.67 -1.30 8.83
C PRO A 166 13.24 -0.12 7.97
N SER A 167 12.28 0.70 8.44
CA SER A 167 11.87 1.91 7.72
C SER A 167 13.03 2.88 7.54
N TRP A 168 13.84 3.11 8.58
CA TRP A 168 15.04 3.96 8.51
C TRP A 168 15.97 3.49 7.39
N HIS A 169 16.37 2.22 7.41
CA HIS A 169 17.29 1.67 6.42
C HIS A 169 16.76 1.83 4.99
N ARG A 170 15.49 1.49 4.76
CA ARG A 170 14.86 1.65 3.44
C ARG A 170 14.83 3.10 2.97
N ASN A 171 14.49 4.05 3.85
CA ASN A 171 14.48 5.47 3.47
C ASN A 171 15.91 5.99 3.17
N ILE A 172 16.94 5.53 3.89
CA ILE A 172 18.34 5.86 3.58
C ILE A 172 18.74 5.27 2.22
N ASP A 173 18.33 4.03 1.91
CA ASP A 173 18.56 3.43 0.59
C ASP A 173 17.91 4.28 -0.51
N HIS A 174 16.66 4.72 -0.31
CA HIS A 174 16.00 5.62 -1.26
C HIS A 174 16.76 6.93 -1.45
N LEU A 175 17.19 7.58 -0.35
CA LEU A 175 17.94 8.83 -0.45
C LEU A 175 19.26 8.66 -1.19
N THR A 176 19.97 7.56 -0.94
CA THR A 176 21.26 7.25 -1.55
C THR A 176 21.11 6.90 -3.02
N MET A 177 20.08 6.13 -3.36
CA MET A 177 19.85 5.69 -4.73
C MET A 177 19.20 6.80 -5.55
N GLU A 178 18.07 7.35 -5.10
CA GLU A 178 17.17 8.24 -5.85
C GLU A 178 17.40 9.73 -5.59
N GLY A 179 18.21 10.07 -4.58
CA GLY A 179 18.47 11.43 -4.17
C GLY A 179 17.50 11.94 -3.09
N LEU A 180 17.70 13.19 -2.69
CA LEU A 180 16.92 13.83 -1.65
C LEU A 180 15.45 14.02 -2.05
N SER A 181 14.53 13.56 -1.20
CA SER A 181 13.10 13.81 -1.33
C SER A 181 12.52 14.22 0.02
N ALA A 182 11.60 15.19 0.02
CA ALA A 182 10.89 15.60 1.23
C ALA A 182 10.16 14.41 1.85
N TYR A 183 9.58 13.55 0.99
CA TYR A 183 8.91 12.31 1.35
C TYR A 183 9.75 11.43 2.30
N ASN A 184 10.95 11.04 1.85
CA ASN A 184 11.81 10.12 2.60
C ASN A 184 12.39 10.80 3.84
N LEU A 185 12.72 12.10 3.76
CA LEU A 185 13.20 12.87 4.91
C LEU A 185 12.14 12.95 6.02
N LYS A 186 10.87 13.18 5.68
CA LYS A 186 9.77 13.19 6.67
C LYS A 186 9.65 11.84 7.37
N ASN A 187 9.74 10.74 6.62
CA ASN A 187 9.71 9.40 7.21
C ASN A 187 10.91 9.16 8.14
N LEU A 188 12.13 9.52 7.73
CA LEU A 188 13.31 9.44 8.60
C LEU A 188 13.16 10.29 9.87
N CYS A 189 12.61 11.50 9.74
CA CYS A 189 12.36 12.37 10.89
C CYS A 189 11.38 11.72 11.88
N ARG A 190 10.25 11.19 11.39
CA ARG A 190 9.28 10.46 12.22
C ARG A 190 9.92 9.26 12.90
N THR A 191 10.71 8.48 12.17
CA THR A 191 11.45 7.33 12.71
C THR A 191 12.43 7.75 13.82
N ALA A 192 13.23 8.81 13.60
CA ALA A 192 14.15 9.32 14.62
C ALA A 192 13.42 9.82 15.87
N ILE A 193 12.26 10.48 15.71
CA ILE A 193 11.43 10.92 16.83
C ILE A 193 10.92 9.71 17.63
N VAL A 194 10.37 8.69 16.96
CA VAL A 194 9.88 7.46 17.58
C VAL A 194 11.00 6.72 18.32
N ASN A 195 12.19 6.61 17.71
CA ASN A 195 13.37 5.98 18.30
C ASN A 195 14.02 6.82 19.40
N ASN A 196 13.56 8.06 19.63
CA ASN A 196 14.16 9.01 20.57
C ASN A 196 15.63 9.36 20.22
N GLU A 197 15.95 9.44 18.93
CA GLU A 197 17.25 9.82 18.39
C GLU A 197 17.33 11.33 18.13
N LEU A 198 17.54 12.09 19.20
CA LEU A 198 17.51 13.57 19.19
C LEU A 198 18.36 14.19 18.07
N ILE A 199 19.65 13.84 18.01
CA ILE A 199 20.60 14.45 17.05
C ILE A 199 20.21 14.15 15.59
N ALA A 200 19.71 12.93 15.34
CA ALA A 200 19.28 12.54 14.01
C ALA A 200 18.03 13.32 13.60
N ALA A 201 17.04 13.39 14.49
CA ALA A 201 15.81 14.14 14.28
C ALA A 201 16.07 15.62 14.02
N GLU A 202 16.95 16.27 14.80
CA GLU A 202 17.32 17.68 14.62
C GLU A 202 17.96 17.94 13.26
N LYS A 203 18.94 17.12 12.85
CA LYS A 203 19.62 17.30 11.56
C LYS A 203 18.66 17.15 10.39
N ILE A 204 17.79 16.15 10.43
CA ILE A 204 16.81 15.92 9.37
C ILE A 204 15.77 17.04 9.36
N MET A 205 15.28 17.46 10.53
CA MET A 205 14.32 18.56 10.67
C MET A 205 14.89 19.87 10.11
N TYR A 206 16.16 20.17 10.38
CA TYR A 206 16.84 21.33 9.82
C TYR A 206 16.83 21.32 8.28
N ILE A 207 17.07 20.16 7.65
CA ILE A 207 17.01 20.03 6.19
C ILE A 207 15.59 20.28 5.69
N ILE A 208 14.58 19.67 6.32
CA ILE A 208 13.16 19.82 5.95
C ILE A 208 12.71 21.28 6.08
N GLU A 209 13.15 22.00 7.11
CA GLU A 209 12.82 23.41 7.33
C GLU A 209 13.31 24.33 6.20
N GLN A 210 14.32 23.93 5.44
CA GLN A 210 14.78 24.67 4.26
C GLN A 210 14.01 24.30 2.98
N MET A 211 13.16 23.26 3.00
CA MET A 211 12.40 22.82 1.84
C MET A 211 11.12 23.65 1.69
N PRO A 212 10.76 24.05 0.45
CA PRO A 212 9.54 24.82 0.22
C PRO A 212 8.30 23.97 0.53
N PHE A 213 7.26 24.61 1.08
CA PHE A 213 5.95 24.01 1.38
C PHE A 213 5.92 23.00 2.55
N GLU A 214 7.00 22.90 3.34
CA GLU A 214 7.08 21.95 4.46
C GLU A 214 6.79 22.53 5.85
N GLY A 215 6.23 23.74 5.91
CA GLY A 215 5.92 24.46 7.15
C GLY A 215 5.04 23.66 8.11
N ASP A 216 3.92 23.11 7.63
CA ASP A 216 2.96 22.37 8.45
C ASP A 216 3.60 21.13 9.10
N PHE A 217 4.50 20.45 8.39
CA PHE A 217 5.23 19.31 8.93
C PHE A 217 6.19 19.75 10.04
N VAL A 218 6.95 20.82 9.81
CA VAL A 218 7.91 21.36 10.79
C VAL A 218 7.20 21.83 12.04
N GLU A 219 6.12 22.60 11.91
CA GLU A 219 5.33 23.11 13.03
C GLU A 219 4.79 21.97 13.90
N LYS A 220 4.29 20.90 13.26
CA LYS A 220 3.76 19.74 13.96
C LYS A 220 4.86 18.94 14.67
N TYR A 221 5.93 18.57 13.98
CA TYR A 221 6.87 17.55 14.48
C TYR A 221 8.10 18.10 15.21
N LYS A 222 8.52 19.35 14.94
CA LYS A 222 9.70 19.95 15.61
C LYS A 222 9.56 20.01 17.14
N PRO A 223 8.40 20.36 17.73
CA PRO A 223 8.23 20.32 19.18
C PRO A 223 8.37 18.91 19.76
N MET A 224 7.94 17.89 19.03
CA MET A 224 7.96 16.48 19.46
C MET A 224 9.37 15.90 19.56
N ILE A 225 10.37 16.54 18.93
CA ILE A 225 11.79 16.18 19.05
C ILE A 225 12.28 16.36 20.50
N TYR A 226 11.78 17.40 21.18
CA TYR A 226 12.24 17.80 22.52
C TYR A 226 11.27 17.40 23.63
N ASP A 227 9.99 17.20 23.31
CA ASP A 227 8.96 16.82 24.28
C ASP A 227 8.26 15.52 23.89
N ARG A 228 8.60 14.44 24.61
CA ARG A 228 8.02 13.11 24.40
C ARG A 228 6.55 13.03 24.79
N ASN A 229 6.03 13.94 25.62
CA ASN A 229 4.60 13.96 25.93
C ASN A 229 3.79 14.44 24.72
N LEU A 230 4.32 15.39 23.94
CA LEU A 230 3.69 15.80 22.67
C LEU A 230 3.66 14.65 21.67
N MET A 231 4.75 13.87 21.57
CA MET A 231 4.80 12.68 20.72
C MET A 231 3.77 11.63 21.14
N LYS A 232 3.65 11.33 22.44
CA LYS A 232 2.66 10.38 22.98
C LYS A 232 1.20 10.77 22.75
N ASN A 233 0.95 12.07 22.60
CA ASN A 233 -0.38 12.61 22.26
C ASN A 233 -0.64 12.64 20.74
N ASP A 234 0.37 12.46 19.90
CA ASP A 234 0.17 12.29 18.45
C ASP A 234 -0.31 10.86 18.16
N PRO A 235 -1.49 10.67 17.55
CA PRO A 235 -2.09 9.35 17.38
C PRO A 235 -1.26 8.42 16.49
N VAL A 236 -0.42 8.98 15.60
CA VAL A 236 0.39 8.21 14.66
C VAL A 236 1.67 7.76 15.34
N LEU A 237 2.46 8.70 15.87
CA LEU A 237 3.74 8.36 16.51
C LEU A 237 3.55 7.52 17.78
N SER A 238 2.52 7.82 18.57
CA SER A 238 2.15 7.04 19.76
C SER A 238 1.79 5.59 19.41
N ARG A 239 1.00 5.39 18.34
CA ARG A 239 0.68 4.04 17.86
C ARG A 239 1.92 3.32 17.34
N THR A 240 2.74 4.00 16.52
CA THR A 240 3.99 3.41 16.02
C THR A 240 4.93 3.02 17.16
N GLU A 241 5.08 3.85 18.20
CA GLU A 241 5.87 3.54 19.39
C GLU A 241 5.35 2.28 20.11
N GLN A 242 4.03 2.15 20.26
CA GLN A 242 3.42 0.98 20.89
C GLN A 242 3.65 -0.32 20.13
N LEU A 243 3.80 -0.24 18.80
CA LEU A 243 4.05 -1.36 17.90
C LEU A 243 5.54 -1.70 17.74
N LEU A 244 6.47 -0.98 18.39
CA LEU A 244 7.90 -1.31 18.27
C LEU A 244 8.19 -2.72 18.79
N PRO A 245 8.95 -3.56 18.05
CA PRO A 245 9.43 -4.83 18.55
C PRO A 245 10.16 -4.67 19.89
N ARG A 246 9.79 -5.49 20.89
CA ARG A 246 10.50 -5.57 22.18
C ARG A 246 11.64 -6.59 22.17
N LEU A 247 11.85 -7.22 21.02
CA LEU A 247 12.85 -8.24 20.80
C LEU A 247 14.06 -7.60 20.13
N ASN A 248 15.25 -8.05 20.53
CA ASN A 248 16.49 -7.71 19.85
C ASN A 248 16.70 -8.70 18.70
N ALA A 249 16.10 -8.40 17.54
CA ALA A 249 16.11 -9.24 16.35
C ALA A 249 16.40 -8.40 15.10
N PHE A 250 17.08 -8.99 14.12
CA PHE A 250 17.28 -8.36 12.81
C PHE A 250 16.00 -8.43 11.96
N GLU A 251 15.87 -7.54 10.95
CA GLU A 251 14.70 -7.50 10.05
C GLU A 251 14.44 -8.87 9.39
N GLN A 252 15.52 -9.58 9.05
CA GLN A 252 15.49 -10.89 8.39
C GLN A 252 14.91 -12.00 9.26
N GLU A 253 14.82 -11.79 10.57
CA GLU A 253 14.21 -12.75 11.50
C GLU A 253 12.68 -12.63 11.53
N PHE A 254 12.12 -11.55 10.98
CA PHE A 254 10.67 -11.36 10.89
C PHE A 254 10.10 -12.03 9.64
N PHE A 255 8.89 -12.58 9.76
CA PHE A 255 8.22 -13.17 8.60
C PHE A 255 7.76 -12.12 7.60
N VAL A 256 7.89 -12.47 6.32
CA VAL A 256 7.37 -11.69 5.19
C VAL A 256 5.91 -12.10 4.92
N PRO A 257 4.99 -11.15 4.64
CA PRO A 257 5.28 -9.74 4.38
C PRO A 257 5.06 -8.84 5.60
N LEU A 258 6.07 -8.00 5.85
CA LEU A 258 6.16 -7.09 6.99
C LEU A 258 5.11 -5.95 6.97
N PHE A 259 4.35 -5.78 5.88
CA PHE A 259 3.30 -4.77 5.80
C PHE A 259 2.06 -5.08 6.64
N LEU A 260 1.86 -6.34 7.01
CA LEU A 260 0.82 -6.78 7.95
C LEU A 260 1.38 -6.92 9.37
N GLY A 261 2.54 -6.28 9.63
CA GLY A 261 3.29 -6.40 10.86
C GLY A 261 4.36 -7.49 10.80
N TYR A 262 5.15 -7.54 11.86
CA TYR A 262 6.12 -8.58 12.10
C TYR A 262 5.47 -9.66 12.97
N TYR A 263 5.23 -10.82 12.38
CA TYR A 263 5.11 -12.03 13.18
C TYR A 263 6.53 -12.50 13.51
N VAL A 264 6.85 -12.57 14.79
CA VAL A 264 8.00 -13.33 15.28
C VAL A 264 7.43 -14.62 15.82
N ASP A 265 8.17 -15.73 15.70
CA ASP A 265 7.95 -16.94 16.48
C ASP A 265 8.26 -16.72 17.99
N GLY A 266 7.93 -15.54 18.50
CA GLY A 266 8.45 -14.95 19.72
C GLY A 266 7.52 -15.10 20.90
N GLY A 267 6.39 -15.83 20.76
CA GLY A 267 5.47 -16.12 21.86
C GLY A 267 5.04 -14.88 22.65
N ASP A 268 5.64 -14.65 23.82
CA ASP A 268 5.38 -13.56 24.76
C ASP A 268 6.18 -12.26 24.50
N GLY A 269 7.08 -12.24 23.52
CA GLY A 269 7.94 -11.08 23.21
C GLY A 269 7.27 -9.96 22.41
N LEU A 270 6.03 -10.16 21.97
CA LEU A 270 5.28 -9.17 21.20
C LEU A 270 4.72 -8.06 22.11
N PRO A 271 4.70 -6.79 21.67
CA PRO A 271 3.98 -5.74 22.38
C PRO A 271 2.51 -6.11 22.56
N LYS A 272 1.95 -5.79 23.74
CA LYS A 272 0.51 -5.94 23.97
C LYS A 272 -0.28 -5.12 22.94
N GLY A 273 -1.33 -5.69 22.38
CA GLY A 273 -2.15 -5.04 21.36
C GLY A 273 -1.76 -5.39 19.92
N THR A 274 -0.70 -6.19 19.70
CA THR A 274 -0.28 -6.67 18.38
C THR A 274 -0.92 -8.01 18.00
N GLU A 275 -1.80 -8.55 18.82
CA GLU A 275 -2.44 -9.85 18.62
C GLU A 275 -3.33 -9.87 17.37
N PRO A 276 -4.19 -8.86 17.11
CA PRO A 276 -4.98 -8.81 15.87
C PRO A 276 -4.10 -8.77 14.61
N ILE A 277 -2.99 -8.04 14.68
CA ILE A 277 -1.99 -7.94 13.60
C ILE A 277 -1.33 -9.30 13.36
N SER A 278 -0.96 -10.01 14.44
CA SER A 278 -0.35 -11.35 14.38
C SER A 278 -1.30 -12.41 13.81
N MET A 279 -2.59 -12.36 14.21
CA MET A 279 -3.63 -13.21 13.64
C MET A 279 -3.84 -12.91 12.16
N ALA A 280 -3.96 -11.64 11.78
CA ALA A 280 -4.09 -11.20 10.39
C ALA A 280 -2.90 -11.66 9.52
N ALA A 281 -1.67 -11.48 9.99
CA ALA A 281 -0.46 -11.94 9.32
C ALA A 281 -0.43 -13.48 9.18
N SER A 282 -0.86 -14.22 10.20
CA SER A 282 -0.95 -15.69 10.15
C SER A 282 -1.97 -16.16 9.11
N LEU A 283 -3.13 -15.51 9.05
CA LEU A 283 -4.17 -15.81 8.07
C LEU A 283 -3.70 -15.50 6.65
N TYR A 284 -3.10 -14.33 6.44
CA TYR A 284 -2.51 -13.94 5.17
C TYR A 284 -1.45 -14.96 4.71
N THR A 285 -0.53 -15.38 5.59
CA THR A 285 0.50 -16.36 5.22
C THR A 285 -0.02 -17.81 5.16
N LYS A 286 -1.33 -18.02 5.32
CA LYS A 286 -2.00 -19.33 5.34
C LYS A 286 -1.48 -20.28 6.44
N GLN A 287 -0.92 -19.74 7.52
CA GLN A 287 -0.37 -20.49 8.65
C GLN A 287 -1.44 -20.71 9.72
N LEU A 288 -2.37 -21.64 9.45
CA LEU A 288 -3.51 -21.94 10.34
C LEU A 288 -3.10 -22.36 11.76
N ASP A 289 -1.98 -23.08 11.89
CA ASP A 289 -1.49 -23.55 13.20
C ASP A 289 -1.07 -22.38 14.09
N LYS A 290 -0.46 -21.35 13.51
CA LYS A 290 -0.05 -20.13 14.22
C LYS A 290 -1.23 -19.22 14.52
N PHE A 291 -2.14 -19.08 13.56
CA PHE A 291 -3.41 -18.41 13.80
C PHE A 291 -4.15 -19.03 14.99
N ALA A 292 -4.29 -20.35 15.03
CA ALA A 292 -4.96 -21.06 16.12
C ALA A 292 -4.27 -20.80 17.48
N TYR A 293 -2.93 -20.84 17.53
CA TYR A 293 -2.17 -20.49 18.73
C TYR A 293 -2.54 -19.10 19.27
N TYR A 294 -2.48 -18.07 18.41
CA TYR A 294 -2.81 -16.70 18.83
C TYR A 294 -4.28 -16.52 19.18
N PHE A 295 -5.17 -17.15 18.43
CA PHE A 295 -6.60 -17.13 18.67
C PHE A 295 -6.96 -17.73 20.03
N TYR A 296 -6.43 -18.90 20.39
CA TYR A 296 -6.76 -19.53 21.67
C TYR A 296 -6.13 -18.80 22.86
N LYS A 297 -4.94 -18.21 22.68
CA LYS A 297 -4.29 -17.38 23.71
C LYS A 297 -5.02 -16.07 23.95
N ASN A 298 -5.55 -15.45 22.90
CA ASN A 298 -6.13 -14.11 22.94
C ASN A 298 -7.56 -14.10 22.39
N ARG A 299 -8.35 -15.10 22.80
CA ARG A 299 -9.69 -15.30 22.25
C ARG A 299 -10.51 -14.02 22.40
N PRO A 300 -11.08 -13.47 21.30
CA PRO A 300 -11.90 -12.27 21.38
C PRO A 300 -13.05 -12.46 22.37
N VAL A 301 -13.30 -11.43 23.17
CA VAL A 301 -14.45 -11.42 24.09
C VAL A 301 -15.69 -11.04 23.28
N GLY A 302 -16.67 -11.93 23.21
CA GLY A 302 -17.91 -11.71 22.47
C GLY A 302 -17.99 -12.55 21.20
N ASN A 303 -18.57 -11.97 20.14
CA ASN A 303 -18.77 -12.66 18.87
C ASN A 303 -17.42 -12.83 18.16
N ILE A 304 -17.18 -14.04 17.65
CA ILE A 304 -15.99 -14.33 16.84
C ILE A 304 -16.25 -13.82 15.42
N PRO A 305 -15.36 -13.00 14.83
CA PRO A 305 -15.46 -12.58 13.44
C PRO A 305 -15.56 -13.76 12.47
N SER A 306 -16.35 -13.63 11.40
CA SER A 306 -16.57 -14.72 10.44
C SER A 306 -15.28 -15.22 9.81
N ILE A 307 -14.32 -14.34 9.52
CA ILE A 307 -12.97 -14.69 9.03
C ILE A 307 -12.27 -15.68 9.97
N TYR A 308 -12.41 -15.49 11.29
CA TYR A 308 -11.80 -16.35 12.30
C TYR A 308 -12.54 -17.68 12.43
N GLU A 309 -13.88 -17.67 12.37
CA GLU A 309 -14.67 -18.90 12.33
C GLU A 309 -14.32 -19.77 11.11
N GLU A 310 -14.20 -19.15 9.93
CA GLU A 310 -13.76 -19.82 8.71
C GLU A 310 -12.37 -20.44 8.85
N ALA A 311 -11.41 -19.69 9.42
CA ALA A 311 -10.06 -20.18 9.65
C ALA A 311 -10.01 -21.36 10.63
N LEU A 312 -10.78 -21.30 11.72
CA LEU A 312 -10.91 -22.39 12.68
C LEU A 312 -11.54 -23.64 12.05
N LEU A 313 -12.56 -23.46 11.20
CA LEU A 313 -13.19 -24.56 10.47
C LEU A 313 -12.18 -25.26 9.56
N LEU A 314 -11.38 -24.50 8.81
CA LEU A 314 -10.30 -25.03 7.97
C LEU A 314 -9.23 -25.73 8.81
N PHE A 315 -8.86 -25.17 9.97
CA PHE A 315 -7.90 -25.74 10.90
C PHE A 315 -8.38 -27.09 11.47
N GLU A 316 -9.62 -27.17 11.99
CA GLU A 316 -10.20 -28.41 12.50
C GLU A 316 -10.25 -29.49 11.41
N ARG A 317 -10.66 -29.11 10.19
CA ARG A 317 -10.70 -30.00 9.04
C ARG A 317 -9.31 -30.53 8.67
N LYS A 318 -8.29 -29.67 8.66
CA LYS A 318 -6.89 -30.04 8.36
C LYS A 318 -6.34 -31.03 9.38
N ASN A 319 -6.58 -30.82 10.68
CA ASN A 319 -5.93 -31.57 11.75
C ASN A 319 -6.68 -32.83 12.20
N SER A 320 -8.01 -32.79 12.21
CA SER A 320 -8.82 -33.92 12.73
C SER A 320 -9.61 -34.66 11.65
N GLY A 321 -9.70 -34.10 10.43
CA GLY A 321 -10.56 -34.60 9.36
C GLY A 321 -12.06 -34.47 9.63
N LYS A 322 -12.46 -33.98 10.81
CA LYS A 322 -13.84 -33.80 11.24
C LYS A 322 -14.06 -32.34 11.65
N VAL A 323 -15.26 -31.82 11.38
CA VAL A 323 -15.67 -30.48 11.81
C VAL A 323 -16.96 -30.64 12.58
N THR A 324 -17.03 -30.05 13.77
CA THR A 324 -18.25 -30.08 14.60
C THR A 324 -19.10 -28.86 14.24
N ARG A 325 -20.18 -29.07 13.48
CA ARG A 325 -21.02 -27.97 12.93
C ARG A 325 -21.53 -27.03 14.02
N GLU A 326 -21.87 -27.57 15.18
CA GLU A 326 -22.49 -26.85 16.30
C GLU A 326 -21.56 -25.79 16.93
N ARG A 327 -20.27 -25.79 16.59
CA ARG A 327 -19.28 -24.82 17.09
C ARG A 327 -19.21 -23.52 16.29
N TYR A 328 -19.85 -23.47 15.12
CA TYR A 328 -19.71 -22.38 14.16
C TYR A 328 -21.06 -21.79 13.78
N SER A 329 -21.09 -20.52 13.40
CA SER A 329 -22.27 -19.92 12.80
C SER A 329 -22.77 -20.74 11.59
N PRO A 330 -24.09 -21.03 11.48
CA PRO A 330 -24.64 -21.72 10.33
C PRO A 330 -24.29 -21.04 9.00
N TYR A 331 -24.28 -19.70 8.99
CA TYR A 331 -23.93 -18.91 7.81
C TYR A 331 -22.49 -19.18 7.34
N VAL A 332 -21.53 -19.25 8.28
CA VAL A 332 -20.13 -19.55 7.97
C VAL A 332 -19.98 -20.98 7.47
N TYR A 333 -20.54 -21.95 8.21
CA TYR A 333 -20.43 -23.36 7.82
C TYR A 333 -21.03 -23.63 6.44
N ASP A 334 -22.25 -23.13 6.19
CA ASP A 334 -22.95 -23.33 4.93
C ASP A 334 -22.28 -22.53 3.79
N GLY A 335 -21.73 -21.35 4.07
CA GLY A 335 -20.94 -20.57 3.12
C GLY A 335 -19.69 -21.31 2.64
N VAL A 336 -18.87 -21.84 3.57
CA VAL A 336 -17.67 -22.62 3.22
C VAL A 336 -18.04 -23.91 2.48
N ARG A 337 -19.13 -24.56 2.87
CA ARG A 337 -19.64 -25.73 2.17
C ARG A 337 -20.05 -25.40 0.74
N GLN A 338 -20.77 -24.29 0.53
CA GLN A 338 -21.24 -23.89 -0.79
C GLN A 338 -20.09 -23.48 -1.71
N LEU A 339 -19.08 -22.75 -1.20
CA LEU A 339 -17.84 -22.48 -1.92
C LEU A 339 -17.22 -23.79 -2.45
N GLY A 340 -17.16 -24.82 -1.61
CA GLY A 340 -16.63 -26.13 -1.99
C GLY A 340 -17.48 -26.90 -3.01
N LEU A 341 -18.80 -26.64 -3.07
CA LEU A 341 -19.69 -27.24 -4.07
C LEU A 341 -19.54 -26.54 -5.43
N ASP A 342 -19.60 -25.21 -5.45
CA ASP A 342 -19.43 -24.42 -6.68
C ASP A 342 -18.05 -24.68 -7.30
N ALA A 343 -17.00 -24.76 -6.48
CA ALA A 343 -15.65 -25.07 -6.96
C ALA A 343 -15.53 -26.47 -7.62
N ARG A 344 -16.40 -27.43 -7.31
CA ARG A 344 -16.39 -28.76 -7.95
C ARG A 344 -16.89 -28.74 -9.39
N GLU A 345 -17.76 -27.78 -9.72
CA GLU A 345 -18.31 -27.61 -11.07
C GLU A 345 -17.31 -26.95 -12.03
N LEU A 346 -16.29 -26.29 -11.47
CA LEU A 346 -15.26 -25.58 -12.22
C LEU A 346 -14.03 -26.46 -12.53
N PRO A 347 -13.26 -26.11 -13.58
CA PRO A 347 -11.99 -26.77 -13.90
C PRO A 347 -11.07 -26.91 -12.69
N LYS A 348 -10.26 -27.96 -12.62
CA LYS A 348 -9.36 -28.22 -11.48
C LYS A 348 -8.25 -27.18 -11.28
N ASP A 349 -8.10 -26.25 -12.21
CA ASP A 349 -7.16 -25.14 -12.10
C ASP A 349 -7.60 -24.15 -11.01
N GLU A 350 -6.79 -24.02 -9.96
CA GLU A 350 -7.05 -23.16 -8.80
C GLU A 350 -7.13 -21.67 -9.18
N LYS A 351 -6.38 -21.24 -10.20
CA LYS A 351 -6.38 -19.84 -10.67
C LYS A 351 -7.67 -19.52 -11.42
N VAL A 352 -8.14 -20.46 -12.24
CA VAL A 352 -9.44 -20.32 -12.93
C VAL A 352 -10.55 -20.26 -11.87
N ARG A 353 -10.55 -21.19 -10.91
CA ARG A 353 -11.52 -21.17 -9.79
C ARG A 353 -11.48 -19.87 -9.02
N GLY A 354 -10.29 -19.39 -8.68
CA GLY A 354 -10.10 -18.13 -7.96
C GLY A 354 -10.65 -16.91 -8.69
N ARG A 355 -10.65 -16.91 -10.03
CA ARG A 355 -11.23 -15.82 -10.83
C ARG A 355 -12.75 -15.93 -10.95
N GLU A 356 -13.26 -17.11 -11.27
CA GLU A 356 -14.70 -17.34 -11.46
C GLU A 356 -15.50 -17.21 -10.15
N LEU A 357 -14.91 -17.64 -9.03
CA LEU A 357 -15.56 -17.58 -7.72
C LEU A 357 -15.40 -16.21 -7.02
N ARG A 358 -14.59 -15.31 -7.58
CA ARG A 358 -14.23 -14.03 -6.96
C ARG A 358 -15.45 -13.22 -6.58
N ASP A 359 -16.32 -12.90 -7.53
CA ASP A 359 -17.39 -11.92 -7.32
C ASP A 359 -18.44 -12.41 -6.30
N LYS A 360 -18.56 -13.74 -6.15
CA LYS A 360 -19.50 -14.36 -5.22
C LYS A 360 -18.95 -14.53 -3.80
N TYR A 361 -17.64 -14.75 -3.66
CA TYR A 361 -17.02 -15.18 -2.41
C TYR A 361 -15.89 -14.27 -1.89
N LEU A 362 -15.72 -13.08 -2.48
CA LEU A 362 -14.81 -12.05 -1.95
C LEU A 362 -15.18 -11.68 -0.50
N GLY A 363 -14.20 -11.41 0.35
CA GLY A 363 -14.39 -11.19 1.79
C GLY A 363 -14.27 -12.47 2.63
N MET A 364 -14.50 -13.66 2.06
CA MET A 364 -14.36 -14.93 2.77
C MET A 364 -12.89 -15.34 2.91
N TYR A 365 -12.48 -15.72 4.12
CA TYR A 365 -11.15 -16.27 4.34
C TYR A 365 -10.93 -17.58 3.61
N SER A 366 -11.95 -18.43 3.50
CA SER A 366 -11.86 -19.72 2.83
C SER A 366 -11.60 -19.58 1.34
N MET A 367 -12.18 -18.55 0.72
CA MET A 367 -11.90 -18.18 -0.67
C MET A 367 -10.43 -17.73 -0.82
N TYR A 368 -9.95 -16.89 0.08
CA TYR A 368 -8.55 -16.47 0.12
C TYR A 368 -7.59 -17.67 0.29
N TYR A 369 -7.84 -18.50 1.30
CA TYR A 369 -6.98 -19.62 1.67
C TYR A 369 -6.82 -20.63 0.54
N LEU A 370 -7.93 -20.96 -0.15
CA LEU A 370 -7.94 -21.98 -1.18
C LEU A 370 -7.53 -21.46 -2.56
N TYR A 371 -7.86 -20.20 -2.91
CA TYR A 371 -7.83 -19.76 -4.31
C TYR A 371 -7.14 -18.40 -4.56
N GLN A 372 -6.60 -17.74 -3.53
CA GLN A 372 -5.86 -16.47 -3.69
C GLN A 372 -4.46 -16.57 -3.08
N ASN A 373 -3.59 -15.61 -3.40
CA ASN A 373 -2.20 -15.56 -2.98
C ASN A 373 -1.46 -16.89 -3.27
N ILE A 374 -1.69 -17.43 -4.46
CA ILE A 374 -1.05 -18.65 -4.95
C ILE A 374 0.14 -18.24 -5.82
N PRO A 375 1.31 -18.91 -5.70
CA PRO A 375 2.44 -18.68 -6.59
C PRO A 375 2.05 -18.80 -8.07
N ASP A 376 2.40 -17.78 -8.86
CA ASP A 376 2.24 -17.71 -10.30
C ASP A 376 3.47 -17.05 -10.96
N GLU A 377 3.41 -16.85 -12.28
CA GLU A 377 4.45 -16.19 -13.06
C GLU A 377 4.74 -14.74 -12.62
N ASN A 378 3.81 -14.12 -11.88
CA ASN A 378 3.93 -12.76 -11.33
C ASN A 378 4.36 -12.79 -9.85
N TYR A 379 4.61 -13.98 -9.29
CA TYR A 379 5.19 -14.16 -7.98
C TYR A 379 6.70 -14.02 -8.07
N PRO A 380 7.34 -13.22 -7.19
CA PRO A 380 8.78 -13.06 -7.21
C PRO A 380 9.39 -14.42 -6.88
N GLU A 381 10.20 -14.94 -7.79
CA GLU A 381 11.11 -16.00 -7.39
C GLU A 381 12.11 -15.39 -6.41
N PRO A 382 12.32 -16.00 -5.21
CA PRO A 382 13.36 -15.53 -4.31
C PRO A 382 14.69 -15.57 -5.07
N LYS A 383 15.43 -14.47 -5.01
CA LYS A 383 16.72 -14.37 -5.70
C LYS A 383 17.63 -15.49 -5.20
N PRO A 384 18.56 -16.02 -6.02
CA PRO A 384 19.48 -17.07 -5.58
C PRO A 384 20.22 -16.75 -4.27
N GLU A 385 20.54 -15.47 -4.05
CA GLU A 385 21.19 -14.96 -2.84
C GLU A 385 20.28 -15.01 -1.58
N GLU A 386 18.96 -14.93 -1.77
CA GLU A 386 17.95 -15.04 -0.69
C GLU A 386 17.66 -16.51 -0.34
N LYS A 387 17.85 -17.45 -1.29
CA LYS A 387 17.73 -18.89 -1.03
C LYS A 387 18.81 -19.41 -0.06
N ASP A 388 20.03 -18.87 -0.15
CA ASP A 388 21.13 -19.25 0.76
C ASP A 388 20.95 -18.73 2.19
N ALA A 389 20.22 -17.63 2.37
CA ALA A 389 19.82 -17.15 3.70
C ALA A 389 18.72 -18.04 4.31
N TYR A 390 17.75 -18.47 3.49
CA TYR A 390 16.63 -19.32 3.93
C TYR A 390 17.08 -20.75 4.30
N ASN A 391 18.10 -21.28 3.61
CA ASN A 391 18.64 -22.62 3.86
C ASN A 391 19.61 -22.69 5.05
N LYS A 392 20.05 -21.54 5.61
CA LYS A 392 20.94 -21.50 6.78
C LYS A 392 20.21 -21.37 8.12
N VAL A 393 18.87 -21.23 8.09
CA VAL A 393 18.03 -21.04 9.30
C VAL A 393 17.07 -22.22 9.53
N ASN A 394 17.15 -23.31 8.74
CA ASN A 394 16.43 -24.55 8.98
C ASN A 394 17.37 -25.69 9.39
#